data_AF-D2YYQ0-F1
#
_entry.id   AF-D2YYQ0-F1
#
_cell.length_a   1.000
_cell.length_b   1.000
_cell.length_c   1.000
_cell.angle_alpha   90.00
_cell.angle_beta   90.00
_cell.angle_gamma   90.00
#
_symmetry.space_group_name_H-M   'P 1'
#
loop_
_entity.id
_entity.type
_entity.pdbx_description
1 polymer ?
#
loop_
_entity_poly.entity_id
_entity_poly.type
_entity_poly.pdbx_seq_one_letter_code
_entity_poly.pdbx_strand_id
1 'polypeptide(L)'
;WNETVSNLTLMALGSSAPEILLSVIEVCGHNFQAGDLGPSTIVGSAAFNMFIIIALCVYVVPDGEIRKIKHLRVFFVTAAWSIFAYTWLYMILSVFSPGVVEVWESLLTFFFFPICVVFAWVADRRLLFYKYVYKRYRAGKQRGMIIETEGDRPSSKADIEMDGKVLNSHTENFLDGSLVLEVDEKDQDDEEARRDMARILKELKQKHPEKEMEQLIELANYQVLSQQQKSRAFYRIQATRLMTGAGNILKRHAADQARKAVSMHEVNNEAVENDPFSKIYFEQANYQCLENCGTVALTIVRRGGDLTNTVFVDFRTEDGTANAGSDYEFTEGTVV
;
A
#
# COMPACT_ATOMS: atom_id res chain seq x y z
N TRP A 1 1.46 5.97 -23.26
CA TRP A 1 2.09 4.68 -23.60
C TRP A 1 1.63 3.65 -22.58
N ASN A 2 0.98 2.56 -23.01
CA ASN A 2 0.62 1.44 -22.15
C ASN A 2 1.45 0.22 -22.58
N GLU A 3 2.31 -0.29 -21.70
CA GLU A 3 3.19 -1.43 -21.97
C GLU A 3 2.41 -2.69 -22.39
N THR A 4 1.25 -2.94 -21.77
CA THR A 4 0.38 -4.07 -22.11
C THR A 4 -0.13 -3.96 -23.55
N VAL A 5 -0.64 -2.79 -23.95
CA VAL A 5 -1.16 -2.59 -25.32
C VAL A 5 -0.03 -2.66 -26.35
N SER A 6 1.12 -2.08 -26.04
CA SER A 6 2.29 -2.12 -26.94
C SER A 6 2.83 -3.54 -27.13
N ASN A 7 2.88 -4.35 -26.07
CA ASN A 7 3.31 -5.74 -26.18
C ASN A 7 2.29 -6.60 -26.92
N LEU A 8 0.98 -6.40 -26.69
CA LEU A 8 -0.06 -7.20 -27.35
C LEU A 8 -0.21 -6.86 -28.84
N THR A 9 -0.03 -5.59 -29.22
CA THR A 9 -0.31 -5.12 -30.58
C THR A 9 0.97 -4.85 -31.37
N LEU A 10 1.78 -3.87 -30.96
CA LEU A 10 2.91 -3.40 -31.76
C LEU A 10 4.03 -4.42 -31.89
N MET A 11 4.36 -5.14 -30.81
CA MET A 11 5.40 -6.15 -30.83
C MET A 11 5.00 -7.38 -31.66
N ALA A 12 3.75 -7.85 -31.50
CA ALA A 12 3.23 -9.02 -32.21
C ALA A 12 2.92 -8.73 -33.68
N LEU A 13 2.32 -7.58 -33.98
CA LEU A 13 2.01 -7.18 -35.35
C LEU A 13 3.30 -6.92 -36.15
N GLY A 14 4.34 -6.39 -35.51
CA GLY A 14 5.65 -6.19 -36.13
C GLY A 14 6.28 -7.48 -36.65
N SER A 15 6.17 -8.59 -35.91
CA SER A 15 6.66 -9.90 -36.37
C SER A 15 5.79 -10.56 -37.43
N SER A 16 4.47 -10.35 -37.39
CA SER A 16 3.50 -11.03 -38.27
C SER A 16 3.12 -10.24 -39.53
N ALA A 17 3.52 -8.97 -39.65
CA ALA A 17 3.17 -8.11 -40.78
C ALA A 17 3.57 -8.68 -42.17
N PRO A 18 4.74 -9.30 -42.37
CA PRO A 18 5.09 -9.89 -43.67
C PRO A 18 4.17 -11.06 -44.06
N GLU A 19 3.78 -11.89 -43.10
CA GLU A 19 2.92 -13.06 -43.30
C GLU A 19 1.48 -12.64 -43.66
N ILE A 20 0.97 -11.62 -42.95
CA ILE A 20 -0.34 -11.03 -43.23
C ILE A 20 -0.35 -10.40 -44.63
N LEU A 21 0.70 -9.66 -44.99
CA LEU A 21 0.80 -9.03 -46.30
C LEU A 21 0.82 -10.06 -47.43
N LEU A 22 1.59 -11.14 -47.28
CA LEU A 22 1.66 -12.23 -48.26
C LEU A 22 0.28 -12.88 -48.44
N SER A 23 -0.42 -13.15 -47.34
CA SER A 23 -1.77 -13.74 -47.36
C SER A 23 -2.78 -12.83 -48.06
N VAL A 24 -2.71 -11.51 -47.84
CA VAL A 24 -3.59 -10.54 -48.51
C VAL A 24 -3.28 -10.46 -50.02
N ILE A 25 -2.01 -10.43 -50.40
CA ILE A 25 -1.61 -10.40 -51.81
C ILE A 25 -2.07 -11.67 -52.53
N GLU A 26 -1.93 -12.84 -51.91
CA GLU A 26 -2.34 -14.11 -52.47
C GLU A 26 -3.87 -14.20 -52.67
N VAL A 27 -4.65 -13.77 -51.67
CA VAL A 27 -6.13 -13.77 -51.75
C VAL A 27 -6.63 -12.76 -52.79
N CYS A 28 -6.04 -11.56 -52.85
CA CYS A 28 -6.39 -10.56 -53.85
C CYS A 28 -5.96 -10.98 -55.27
N GLY A 29 -4.85 -11.70 -55.40
CA GLY A 29 -4.34 -12.22 -56.67
C GLY A 29 -5.16 -13.38 -57.25
N HIS A 30 -5.82 -14.17 -56.39
CA HIS A 30 -6.63 -15.33 -56.78
C HIS A 30 -8.15 -15.07 -56.78
N ASN A 31 -8.59 -13.85 -57.12
CA ASN A 31 -10.02 -13.50 -57.18
C ASN A 31 -10.80 -13.84 -55.89
N PHE A 32 -10.24 -13.53 -54.71
CA PHE A 32 -10.82 -13.81 -53.39
C PHE A 32 -10.93 -15.31 -53.03
N GLN A 33 -10.22 -16.18 -53.74
CA GLN A 33 -10.01 -17.56 -53.28
C GLN A 33 -8.78 -17.61 -52.39
N ALA A 34 -8.91 -18.22 -51.22
CA ALA A 34 -7.77 -18.49 -50.36
C ALA A 34 -6.88 -19.54 -51.03
N GLY A 35 -5.65 -19.15 -51.39
CA GLY A 35 -4.64 -20.11 -51.81
C GLY A 35 -4.18 -20.96 -50.62
N ASP A 36 -3.66 -22.15 -50.90
CA ASP A 36 -3.24 -23.10 -49.84
C ASP A 36 -2.09 -22.57 -48.98
N LEU A 37 -1.29 -21.61 -49.47
CA LEU A 37 -0.13 -21.09 -48.76
C LEU A 37 -0.52 -20.13 -47.63
N GLY A 38 -1.48 -19.23 -47.82
CA GLY A 38 -1.87 -18.23 -46.82
C GLY A 38 -2.29 -18.83 -45.47
N PRO A 39 -3.40 -19.60 -45.41
CA PRO A 39 -3.86 -20.22 -44.16
C PRO A 39 -2.83 -21.16 -43.53
N SER A 40 -2.13 -21.95 -44.35
CA SER A 40 -1.11 -22.90 -43.88
C SER A 40 0.10 -22.19 -43.25
N THR A 41 0.51 -21.04 -43.80
CA THR A 41 1.61 -20.23 -43.27
C THR A 41 1.23 -19.60 -41.93
N ILE A 42 0.01 -19.05 -41.80
CA ILE A 42 -0.49 -18.45 -40.55
C ILE A 42 -0.60 -19.49 -39.43
N VAL A 43 -1.14 -20.68 -39.73
CA VAL A 43 -1.25 -21.76 -38.75
C VAL A 43 0.14 -22.31 -38.38
N GLY A 44 1.04 -22.43 -39.36
CA GLY A 44 2.41 -22.88 -39.13
C GLY A 44 3.21 -21.94 -38.23
N SER A 45 3.15 -20.62 -38.45
CA SER A 45 3.86 -19.64 -37.63
C SER A 45 3.30 -19.58 -36.20
N ALA A 46 1.97 -19.69 -36.04
CA ALA A 46 1.33 -19.79 -34.73
C ALA A 46 1.78 -21.05 -33.96
N ALA A 47 1.83 -22.21 -34.62
CA ALA A 47 2.29 -23.46 -34.01
C ALA A 47 3.78 -23.37 -33.61
N PHE A 48 4.64 -22.82 -34.46
CA PHE A 48 6.06 -22.62 -34.16
C PHE A 48 6.26 -21.71 -32.94
N ASN A 49 5.51 -20.61 -32.85
CA ASN A 49 5.56 -19.71 -31.70
C ASN A 49 5.09 -20.39 -30.40
N MET A 50 4.01 -21.18 -30.44
CA MET A 50 3.46 -21.84 -29.27
C MET A 50 4.35 -22.99 -28.73
N PHE A 51 5.00 -23.75 -29.61
CA PHE A 51 5.81 -24.89 -29.17
C PHE A 51 7.29 -24.56 -29.03
N ILE A 52 7.92 -24.02 -30.09
CA ILE A 52 9.37 -23.88 -30.15
C ILE A 52 9.83 -22.63 -29.39
N ILE A 53 9.20 -21.48 -29.63
CA ILE A 53 9.60 -20.23 -28.97
C ILE A 53 9.35 -20.31 -27.46
N ILE A 54 8.19 -20.81 -27.02
CA ILE A 54 7.91 -21.00 -25.59
C ILE A 54 8.92 -21.94 -24.94
N ALA A 55 9.24 -23.08 -25.57
CA ALA A 55 10.23 -24.02 -25.04
C ALA A 55 11.62 -23.38 -24.91
N LEU A 56 12.06 -22.62 -25.92
CA LEU A 56 13.34 -21.91 -25.89
C LEU A 56 13.34 -20.82 -24.80
N CYS A 57 12.25 -20.07 -24.65
CA CYS A 57 12.10 -19.04 -23.61
C CYS A 57 12.19 -19.62 -22.20
N VAL A 58 11.71 -20.85 -21.98
CA VAL A 58 11.82 -21.55 -20.70
C VAL A 58 13.23 -22.12 -20.51
N TYR A 59 13.83 -22.69 -21.56
CA TYR A 59 15.16 -23.29 -21.51
C TYR A 59 16.29 -22.28 -21.24
N VAL A 60 16.17 -21.04 -21.71
CA VAL A 60 17.19 -19.99 -21.54
C VAL A 60 17.21 -19.41 -20.11
N VAL A 61 16.23 -19.74 -19.25
CA VAL A 61 16.21 -19.26 -17.87
C VAL A 61 17.32 -19.98 -17.06
N PRO A 62 18.28 -19.26 -16.46
CA PRO A 62 19.37 -19.88 -15.70
C PRO A 62 18.87 -20.64 -14.47
N ASP A 63 19.57 -21.72 -14.13
CA ASP A 63 19.27 -22.54 -12.96
C ASP A 63 19.31 -21.70 -11.66
N GLY A 64 18.22 -21.75 -10.89
CA GLY A 64 18.08 -21.01 -9.63
C GLY A 64 17.30 -19.69 -9.72
N GLU A 65 16.95 -19.20 -10.92
CA GLU A 65 16.09 -18.02 -11.07
C GLU A 65 14.60 -18.39 -11.26
N ILE A 66 13.73 -17.89 -10.38
CA ILE A 66 12.27 -18.06 -10.51
C ILE A 66 11.68 -16.79 -11.16
N ARG A 67 11.17 -16.93 -12.39
CA ARG A 67 10.43 -15.85 -13.07
C ARG A 67 8.94 -15.96 -12.76
N LYS A 68 8.33 -14.85 -12.29
CA LYS A 68 6.88 -14.76 -12.03
C LYS A 68 6.19 -13.78 -12.97
N ILE A 69 4.96 -14.10 -13.36
CA ILE A 69 4.12 -13.25 -14.20
C ILE A 69 3.63 -12.04 -13.38
N LYS A 70 4.01 -10.83 -13.81
CA LYS A 70 3.66 -9.58 -13.11
C LYS A 70 2.19 -9.15 -13.32
N HIS A 71 1.61 -9.45 -14.48
CA HIS A 71 0.27 -9.01 -14.87
C HIS A 71 -0.71 -10.19 -15.00
N LEU A 72 -0.97 -10.90 -13.90
CA LEU A 72 -1.88 -12.06 -13.88
C LEU A 72 -3.30 -11.74 -14.40
N ARG A 73 -3.81 -10.52 -14.15
CA ARG A 73 -5.15 -10.11 -14.60
C ARG A 73 -5.26 -10.00 -16.11
N VAL A 74 -4.29 -9.32 -16.73
CA VAL A 74 -4.21 -9.21 -18.18
C VAL A 74 -4.08 -10.60 -18.77
N PHE A 75 -3.24 -11.44 -18.18
CA PHE A 75 -3.07 -12.84 -18.59
C PHE A 75 -4.39 -13.62 -18.61
N PHE A 76 -5.22 -13.54 -17.56
CA PHE A 76 -6.52 -14.22 -17.55
C PHE A 76 -7.47 -13.70 -18.62
N VAL A 77 -7.53 -12.38 -18.84
CA VAL A 77 -8.36 -11.79 -19.90
C VAL A 77 -7.89 -12.22 -21.28
N THR A 78 -6.58 -12.20 -21.54
CA THR A 78 -6.01 -12.63 -22.82
C THR A 78 -6.16 -14.14 -23.04
N ALA A 79 -6.09 -14.95 -21.98
CA ALA A 79 -6.30 -16.40 -22.07
C ALA A 79 -7.78 -16.75 -22.34
N ALA A 80 -8.72 -16.02 -21.74
CA ALA A 80 -10.14 -16.19 -22.06
C ALA A 80 -10.43 -15.82 -23.52
N TRP A 81 -9.87 -14.71 -23.99
CA TRP A 81 -10.00 -14.28 -25.38
C TRP A 81 -9.30 -15.22 -26.37
N SER A 82 -8.19 -15.87 -26.00
CA SER A 82 -7.52 -16.84 -26.88
C SER A 82 -8.34 -18.12 -27.05
N ILE A 83 -8.93 -18.65 -25.98
CA ILE A 83 -9.86 -19.78 -26.05
C ILE A 83 -11.07 -19.41 -26.92
N PHE A 84 -11.66 -18.24 -26.66
CA PHE A 84 -12.78 -17.74 -27.46
C PHE A 84 -12.41 -17.60 -28.94
N ALA A 85 -11.23 -17.09 -29.27
CA ALA A 85 -10.79 -16.95 -30.65
C ALA A 85 -10.70 -18.30 -31.39
N TYR A 86 -10.19 -19.35 -30.74
CA TYR A 86 -10.14 -20.69 -31.34
C TYR A 86 -11.55 -21.30 -31.48
N THR A 87 -12.42 -21.12 -30.48
CA THR A 87 -13.82 -21.55 -30.58
C THR A 87 -14.55 -20.81 -31.70
N TRP A 88 -14.32 -19.50 -31.83
CA TRP A 88 -14.89 -18.67 -32.88
C TRP A 88 -14.41 -19.10 -34.27
N LEU A 89 -13.10 -19.33 -34.44
CA LEU A 89 -12.51 -19.85 -35.67
C LEU A 89 -13.13 -21.20 -36.08
N TYR A 90 -13.35 -22.09 -35.11
CA TYR A 90 -14.05 -23.35 -35.35
C TYR A 90 -15.51 -23.13 -35.78
N MET A 91 -16.24 -22.22 -35.14
CA MET A 91 -17.63 -21.92 -35.48
C MET A 91 -17.77 -21.37 -36.91
N ILE A 92 -16.93 -20.43 -37.34
CA ILE A 92 -17.02 -19.86 -38.70
C ILE A 92 -16.66 -20.90 -39.77
N LEU A 93 -15.67 -21.77 -39.52
CA LEU A 93 -15.22 -22.74 -40.52
C LEU A 93 -16.04 -24.04 -40.59
N SER A 94 -16.69 -24.45 -39.50
CA SER A 94 -17.37 -25.76 -39.40
C SER A 94 -18.87 -25.68 -39.15
N VAL A 95 -19.38 -24.59 -38.57
CA VAL A 95 -20.79 -24.51 -38.13
C VAL A 95 -21.60 -23.53 -38.96
N PHE A 96 -21.10 -22.32 -39.19
CA PHE A 96 -21.83 -21.29 -39.93
C PHE A 96 -21.73 -21.50 -41.44
N SER A 97 -20.52 -21.41 -42.00
CA SER A 97 -20.28 -21.55 -43.43
C SER A 97 -19.15 -22.56 -43.68
N PRO A 98 -19.48 -23.86 -43.80
CA PRO A 98 -18.48 -24.92 -43.91
C PRO A 98 -17.49 -24.69 -45.06
N GLY A 99 -16.22 -24.46 -44.72
CA GLY A 99 -15.13 -24.28 -45.68
C GLY A 99 -15.12 -22.95 -46.45
N VAL A 100 -16.01 -22.00 -46.15
CA VAL A 100 -16.04 -20.68 -46.80
C VAL A 100 -16.26 -19.59 -45.75
N VAL A 101 -15.37 -18.60 -45.69
CA VAL A 101 -15.51 -17.48 -44.76
C VAL A 101 -16.26 -16.34 -45.44
N GLU A 102 -17.40 -15.95 -44.86
CA GLU A 102 -18.18 -14.82 -45.36
C GLU A 102 -17.57 -13.47 -44.96
N VAL A 103 -17.91 -12.43 -45.72
CA VAL A 103 -17.37 -11.08 -45.47
C VAL A 103 -17.77 -10.57 -44.09
N TRP A 104 -18.99 -10.86 -43.63
CA TRP A 104 -19.43 -10.43 -42.29
C TRP A 104 -18.69 -11.17 -41.16
N GLU A 105 -18.37 -12.45 -41.33
CA GLU A 105 -17.58 -13.23 -40.36
C GLU A 105 -16.16 -12.67 -40.26
N SER A 106 -15.58 -12.31 -41.40
CA SER A 106 -14.26 -11.67 -41.49
C SER A 106 -14.26 -10.29 -40.84
N LEU A 107 -15.29 -9.47 -41.11
CA LEU A 107 -15.44 -8.14 -40.50
C LEU A 107 -15.63 -8.25 -38.99
N LEU A 108 -16.45 -9.18 -38.52
CA LEU A 108 -16.67 -9.40 -37.08
C LEU A 108 -15.37 -9.84 -36.38
N THR A 109 -14.63 -10.76 -37.01
CA THR A 109 -13.31 -11.20 -36.53
C THR A 109 -12.32 -10.03 -36.48
N PHE A 110 -12.33 -9.16 -37.49
CA PHE A 110 -11.53 -7.94 -37.51
C PHE A 110 -11.88 -6.98 -36.36
N PHE A 111 -13.16 -6.84 -36.00
CA PHE A 111 -13.59 -6.02 -34.86
C PHE A 111 -13.30 -6.64 -33.49
N PHE A 112 -13.22 -7.96 -33.38
CA PHE A 112 -12.84 -8.61 -32.12
C PHE A 112 -11.43 -8.28 -31.67
N PHE A 113 -10.51 -7.99 -32.60
CA PHE A 113 -9.15 -7.57 -32.26
C PHE A 113 -9.10 -6.24 -31.46
N PRO A 114 -9.60 -5.10 -31.94
CA PRO A 114 -9.61 -3.86 -31.17
C PRO A 114 -10.44 -3.97 -29.88
N ILE A 115 -11.53 -4.74 -29.89
CA ILE A 115 -12.32 -5.02 -28.68
C ILE A 115 -11.44 -5.74 -27.63
N CYS A 116 -10.76 -6.82 -28.00
CA CYS A 116 -9.84 -7.54 -27.12
C CYS A 116 -8.74 -6.63 -26.56
N VAL A 117 -8.16 -5.76 -27.39
CA VAL A 117 -7.14 -4.78 -26.96
C VAL A 117 -7.70 -3.77 -25.97
N VAL A 118 -8.93 -3.27 -26.18
CA VAL A 118 -9.61 -2.38 -25.23
C VAL A 118 -9.89 -3.11 -23.92
N PHE A 119 -10.39 -4.35 -23.95
CA PHE A 119 -10.59 -5.15 -22.73
C PHE A 119 -9.29 -5.41 -21.97
N ALA A 120 -8.19 -5.72 -22.68
CA ALA A 120 -6.87 -5.87 -22.08
C ALA A 120 -6.36 -4.55 -21.46
N TRP A 121 -6.59 -3.42 -22.12
CA TRP A 121 -6.27 -2.10 -21.61
C TRP A 121 -7.10 -1.72 -20.38
N VAL A 122 -8.40 -2.03 -20.36
CA VAL A 122 -9.29 -1.81 -19.20
C VAL A 122 -8.85 -2.68 -18.02
N ALA A 123 -8.51 -3.95 -18.27
CA ALA A 123 -8.00 -4.88 -17.26
C ALA A 123 -6.67 -4.40 -16.64
N ASP A 124 -5.83 -3.73 -17.44
CA ASP A 124 -4.57 -3.14 -16.97
C ASP A 124 -4.78 -1.82 -16.20
N ARG A 125 -5.71 -0.96 -16.65
CA ARG A 125 -5.98 0.37 -16.06
C ARG A 125 -6.80 0.36 -14.77
N ARG A 126 -7.14 -0.82 -14.23
CA ARG A 126 -7.91 -1.02 -12.98
C ARG A 126 -9.30 -0.35 -12.98
N LEU A 127 -10.08 -0.56 -14.03
CA LEU A 127 -11.51 -0.27 -13.97
C LEU A 127 -12.31 -1.58 -14.07
N LEU A 128 -12.94 -1.93 -12.94
CA LEU A 128 -14.30 -2.50 -12.84
C LEU A 128 -14.55 -3.84 -12.13
N PHE A 129 -13.58 -4.60 -11.60
CA PHE A 129 -13.96 -5.79 -10.78
C PHE A 129 -13.18 -6.02 -9.49
N TYR A 130 -11.99 -5.43 -9.33
CA TYR A 130 -11.16 -5.70 -8.14
C TYR A 130 -11.42 -4.80 -6.93
N LYS A 131 -12.37 -3.84 -7.02
CA LYS A 131 -12.93 -3.19 -5.82
C LYS A 131 -14.01 -4.08 -5.16
N TYR A 132 -14.60 -5.02 -5.92
CA TYR A 132 -15.63 -5.95 -5.43
C TYR A 132 -15.05 -7.31 -4.98
N VAL A 133 -13.92 -7.73 -5.54
CA VAL A 133 -13.32 -9.06 -5.29
C VAL A 133 -12.03 -8.97 -4.46
N TYR A 134 -11.91 -7.97 -3.60
CA TYR A 134 -10.94 -7.97 -2.49
C TYR A 134 -11.67 -8.19 -1.16
N LYS A 135 -12.54 -9.20 -1.08
CA LYS A 135 -12.80 -9.86 0.21
C LYS A 135 -11.53 -10.61 0.58
N ARG A 136 -10.62 -9.94 1.31
CA ARG A 136 -9.52 -10.62 2.00
C ARG A 136 -10.16 -11.57 3.01
N TYR A 137 -10.21 -12.87 2.71
CA TYR A 137 -10.36 -13.88 3.74
C TYR A 137 -9.06 -13.91 4.54
N ARG A 138 -8.98 -13.09 5.60
CA ARG A 138 -7.97 -13.28 6.64
C ARG A 138 -8.49 -14.41 7.50
N ALA A 139 -8.02 -15.64 7.25
CA ALA A 139 -8.22 -16.74 8.18
C ALA A 139 -7.49 -16.38 9.49
N GLY A 140 -8.26 -15.96 10.50
CA GLY A 140 -7.75 -15.80 11.85
C GLY A 140 -7.20 -17.14 12.33
N LYS A 141 -5.99 -17.12 12.92
CA LYS A 141 -5.28 -18.33 13.33
C LYS A 141 -5.83 -18.97 14.61
N GLN A 142 -7.00 -18.54 15.09
CA GLN A 142 -7.73 -19.20 16.16
C GLN A 142 -9.22 -19.30 15.83
N ARG A 143 -9.67 -20.55 15.73
CA ARG A 143 -11.06 -21.03 15.60
C ARG A 143 -11.84 -20.51 14.37
N GLY A 144 -12.06 -21.44 13.43
CA GLY A 144 -12.76 -21.22 12.16
C GLY A 144 -14.20 -20.74 12.30
N MET A 145 -14.39 -19.43 12.41
CA MET A 145 -15.65 -18.73 12.24
C MET A 145 -15.47 -17.63 11.20
N ILE A 146 -16.21 -17.74 10.09
CA ILE A 146 -16.24 -16.76 9.00
C ILE A 146 -17.34 -15.76 9.38
N ILE A 147 -16.96 -14.53 9.73
CA ILE A 147 -17.89 -13.44 9.99
C ILE A 147 -17.97 -12.59 8.71
N GLU A 148 -19.18 -12.44 8.19
CA GLU A 148 -19.50 -11.59 7.07
C GLU A 148 -19.94 -10.23 7.61
N THR A 149 -19.10 -9.20 7.47
CA THR A 149 -19.44 -7.83 7.86
C THR A 149 -19.60 -6.96 6.61
N GLU A 150 -20.78 -6.35 6.49
CA GLU A 150 -21.18 -5.40 5.47
C GLU A 150 -20.29 -4.15 5.53
N GLY A 151 -19.63 -3.83 4.42
CA GLY A 151 -18.60 -2.79 4.39
C GLY A 151 -19.16 -1.40 4.14
N ASP A 152 -18.94 -0.50 5.09
CA ASP A 152 -19.14 0.92 4.88
C ASP A 152 -18.03 1.53 3.99
N ARG A 153 -18.39 2.53 3.19
CA ARG A 153 -17.59 3.07 2.07
C ARG A 153 -16.45 3.97 2.58
N PRO A 154 -15.24 3.93 1.98
CA PRO A 154 -14.35 5.08 2.04
C PRO A 154 -14.75 6.10 0.96
N SER A 155 -14.91 7.33 1.42
CA SER A 155 -15.27 8.53 0.67
C SER A 155 -14.23 8.89 -0.40
N SER A 156 -14.74 9.70 -1.32
CA SER A 156 -14.20 10.26 -2.54
C SER A 156 -12.74 10.66 -2.55
N LYS A 157 -12.10 10.30 -3.66
CA LYS A 157 -10.84 10.87 -4.14
C LYS A 157 -11.15 12.01 -5.11
N ALA A 158 -11.21 13.25 -4.64
CA ALA A 158 -11.01 14.46 -5.43
C ALA A 158 -10.98 15.67 -4.48
N ASP A 159 -9.80 16.02 -3.98
CA ASP A 159 -9.37 17.41 -4.05
C ASP A 159 -7.86 17.44 -4.26
N ILE A 160 -7.51 18.19 -5.30
CA ILE A 160 -6.15 18.55 -5.69
C ILE A 160 -5.91 19.87 -4.98
N GLU A 161 -5.14 19.86 -3.90
CA GLU A 161 -4.45 21.07 -3.45
C GLU A 161 -2.95 20.78 -3.37
N MET A 162 -2.26 21.31 -4.37
CA MET A 162 -0.88 21.73 -4.25
C MET A 162 -0.86 22.88 -3.26
N ASP A 163 -0.32 22.69 -2.05
CA ASP A 163 0.30 23.81 -1.37
C ASP A 163 1.46 23.36 -0.49
N GLY A 164 2.58 24.04 -0.65
CA GLY A 164 3.75 23.87 0.19
C GLY A 164 3.52 24.64 1.49
N LYS A 165 3.24 23.94 2.58
CA LYS A 165 3.43 24.51 3.91
C LYS A 165 4.02 23.49 4.88
N VAL A 166 5.24 23.83 5.27
CA VAL A 166 5.88 23.45 6.51
C VAL A 166 4.90 23.71 7.65
N LEU A 167 4.54 22.69 8.43
CA LEU A 167 3.98 22.93 9.76
C LEU A 167 4.36 21.81 10.75
N ASN A 168 5.06 22.26 11.78
CA ASN A 168 5.27 21.58 13.05
C ASN A 168 3.97 21.48 13.85
N SER A 169 3.99 20.57 14.82
CA SER A 169 3.29 20.56 16.11
C SER A 169 1.76 20.55 16.18
N HIS A 170 1.25 19.52 16.89
CA HIS A 170 0.38 19.61 18.07
C HIS A 170 -0.54 20.84 18.19
N THR A 171 -1.86 20.60 18.18
CA THR A 171 -2.91 21.19 19.06
C THR A 171 -4.21 20.48 18.70
N GLU A 172 -4.74 19.64 19.60
CA GLU A 172 -5.77 19.96 20.60
C GLU A 172 -7.21 19.85 20.07
N ASN A 173 -8.01 19.12 20.85
CA ASN A 173 -9.39 18.71 20.64
C ASN A 173 -10.36 19.90 20.61
N PHE A 174 -11.46 19.78 19.85
CA PHE A 174 -12.83 19.92 20.40
C PHE A 174 -13.93 19.49 19.39
N LEU A 175 -14.73 18.50 19.83
CA LEU A 175 -16.15 18.15 19.54
C LEU A 175 -16.69 18.03 18.10
N ASP A 176 -17.18 16.85 17.70
CA ASP A 176 -18.56 16.37 17.95
C ASP A 176 -18.75 14.91 17.47
N GLY A 177 -19.66 14.18 18.10
CA GLY A 177 -19.60 12.74 18.36
C GLY A 177 -20.01 11.75 17.27
N SER A 178 -19.42 10.55 17.37
CA SER A 178 -20.13 9.27 17.21
C SER A 178 -19.31 8.16 17.88
N LEU A 179 -20.00 7.41 18.74
CA LEU A 179 -19.50 6.43 19.70
C LEU A 179 -18.85 5.17 19.07
N VAL A 180 -17.75 4.75 19.70
CA VAL A 180 -17.46 3.37 20.15
C VAL A 180 -17.12 2.32 19.07
N LEU A 181 -15.81 2.06 18.87
CA LEU A 181 -15.17 0.71 18.66
C LEU A 181 -13.72 0.71 18.11
N GLU A 182 -12.91 1.77 18.23
CA GLU A 182 -11.52 1.80 17.67
C GLU A 182 -10.38 1.93 18.69
N VAL A 183 -10.56 1.49 19.95
CA VAL A 183 -9.52 1.68 20.98
C VAL A 183 -8.52 0.51 21.08
N ASP A 184 -8.81 -0.69 20.55
CA ASP A 184 -8.02 -1.89 20.86
C ASP A 184 -6.98 -2.31 19.78
N GLU A 185 -7.11 -1.88 18.52
CA GLU A 185 -6.16 -2.27 17.45
C GLU A 185 -4.91 -1.37 17.37
N LYS A 186 -4.98 -0.14 17.88
CA LYS A 186 -3.88 0.84 17.75
C LYS A 186 -2.75 0.59 18.74
N ASP A 187 -3.07 0.11 19.93
CA ASP A 187 -2.09 -0.16 21.00
C ASP A 187 -1.24 -1.42 20.73
N GLN A 188 -1.78 -2.42 20.02
CA GLN A 188 -1.03 -3.65 19.68
C GLN A 188 0.04 -3.41 18.61
N ASP A 189 -0.27 -2.62 17.57
CA ASP A 189 0.68 -2.27 16.52
C ASP A 189 1.84 -1.40 17.07
N ASP A 190 1.54 -0.52 18.02
CA ASP A 190 2.54 0.33 18.69
C ASP A 190 3.46 -0.46 19.62
N GLU A 191 2.95 -1.48 20.34
CA GLU A 191 3.78 -2.38 21.13
C GLU A 191 4.69 -3.25 20.25
N GLU A 192 4.18 -3.77 19.13
CA GLU A 192 4.96 -4.60 18.21
C GLU A 192 6.08 -3.78 17.54
N ALA A 193 5.79 -2.53 17.14
CA ALA A 193 6.77 -1.59 16.62
C ALA A 193 7.89 -1.27 17.64
N ARG A 194 7.53 -1.07 18.92
CA ARG A 194 8.52 -0.85 20.00
C ARG A 194 9.42 -2.06 20.22
N ARG A 195 8.86 -3.27 20.17
CA ARG A 195 9.63 -4.53 20.32
C ARG A 195 10.59 -4.75 19.15
N ASP A 196 10.18 -4.42 17.93
CA ASP A 196 11.02 -4.55 16.74
C ASP A 196 12.14 -3.50 16.72
N MET A 197 11.84 -2.27 17.12
CA MET A 197 12.86 -1.23 17.28
C MET A 197 13.91 -1.61 18.35
N ALA A 198 13.48 -2.20 19.46
CA ALA A 198 14.39 -2.71 20.50
C ALA A 198 15.29 -3.86 20.00
N ARG A 199 14.74 -4.77 19.17
CA ARG A 199 15.53 -5.85 18.55
C ARG A 199 16.59 -5.31 17.60
N ILE A 200 16.22 -4.36 16.74
CA ILE A 200 17.14 -3.72 15.78
C ILE A 200 18.25 -2.96 16.52
N LEU A 201 17.91 -2.19 17.56
CA LEU A 201 18.90 -1.47 18.38
C LEU A 201 19.88 -2.42 19.09
N LYS A 202 19.40 -3.56 19.61
CA LYS A 202 20.25 -4.58 20.25
C LYS A 202 21.23 -5.18 19.25
N GLU A 203 20.78 -5.48 18.02
CA GLU A 203 21.63 -6.00 16.96
C GLU A 203 22.68 -4.98 16.50
N LEU A 204 22.27 -3.71 16.36
CA LEU A 204 23.18 -2.60 16.01
C LEU A 204 24.25 -2.38 17.08
N LYS A 205 23.88 -2.48 18.36
CA LYS A 205 24.83 -2.36 19.48
C LYS A 205 25.84 -3.51 19.55
N GLN A 206 25.45 -4.72 19.13
CA GLN A 206 26.37 -5.85 19.02
C GLN A 206 27.33 -5.71 17.83
N LYS A 207 26.86 -5.17 16.71
CA LYS A 207 27.67 -5.00 15.49
C LYS A 207 28.57 -3.77 15.51
N HIS A 208 28.15 -2.71 16.21
CA HIS A 208 28.87 -1.45 16.32
C HIS A 208 28.99 -1.02 17.79
N PRO A 209 29.78 -1.73 18.61
CA PRO A 209 30.03 -1.35 20.00
C PRO A 209 30.76 0.00 20.14
N GLU A 210 31.42 0.47 19.07
CA GLU A 210 32.19 1.72 19.01
C GLU A 210 31.34 2.98 18.77
N LYS A 211 30.07 2.84 18.40
CA LYS A 211 29.21 3.97 18.03
C LYS A 211 28.34 4.42 19.20
N GLU A 212 28.13 5.73 19.28
CA GLU A 212 27.27 6.35 20.29
C GLU A 212 25.80 5.99 20.10
N MET A 213 25.03 6.00 21.18
CA MET A 213 23.61 5.61 21.19
C MET A 213 22.78 6.39 20.15
N GLU A 214 23.07 7.67 19.96
CA GLU A 214 22.40 8.51 18.96
C GLU A 214 22.62 8.02 17.52
N GLN A 215 23.86 7.64 17.19
CA GLN A 215 24.20 7.11 15.88
C GLN A 215 23.55 5.73 15.65
N LEU A 216 23.41 4.92 16.70
CA LEU A 216 22.67 3.65 16.65
C LEU A 216 21.18 3.88 16.40
N ILE A 217 20.58 4.89 17.03
CA ILE A 217 19.17 5.24 16.84
C ILE A 217 18.92 5.73 15.41
N GLU A 218 19.82 6.56 14.86
CA GLU A 218 19.75 6.99 13.46
C GLU A 218 19.83 5.79 12.49
N LEU A 219 20.75 4.86 12.74
CA LEU A 219 20.90 3.64 11.94
C LEU A 219 19.66 2.74 12.04
N ALA A 220 19.07 2.59 13.22
CA ALA A 220 17.85 1.82 13.43
C ALA A 220 16.67 2.44 12.66
N ASN A 221 16.46 3.75 12.78
CA ASN A 221 15.43 4.49 12.06
C ASN A 221 15.60 4.37 10.55
N TYR A 222 16.85 4.48 10.06
CA TYR A 222 17.15 4.31 8.64
C TYR A 222 16.82 2.89 8.15
N GLN A 223 17.12 1.87 8.95
CA GLN A 223 16.85 0.47 8.61
C GLN A 223 15.35 0.19 8.50
N VAL A 224 14.55 0.70 9.44
CA VAL A 224 13.08 0.60 9.41
C VAL A 224 12.50 1.30 8.18
N LEU A 225 12.92 2.55 7.92
CA LEU A 225 12.44 3.31 6.76
C LEU A 225 12.87 2.69 5.43
N SER A 226 14.01 2.00 5.40
CA SER A 226 14.49 1.32 4.18
C SER A 226 13.68 0.08 3.83
N GLN A 227 13.18 -0.65 4.84
CA GLN A 227 12.40 -1.88 4.69
C GLN A 227 10.95 -1.64 4.26
N GLN A 228 10.41 -0.44 4.47
CA GLN A 228 9.06 -0.08 4.04
C GLN A 228 8.91 -0.06 2.50
N GLN A 229 7.70 -0.34 2.01
CA GLN A 229 7.40 -0.30 0.57
C GLN A 229 7.46 1.14 0.04
N LYS A 230 8.28 1.36 -0.99
CA LYS A 230 8.53 2.70 -1.57
C LYS A 230 7.66 2.92 -2.80
N SER A 231 7.07 4.11 -2.90
CA SER A 231 6.26 4.51 -4.05
C SER A 231 7.13 4.91 -5.27
N ARG A 232 6.57 4.90 -6.50
CA ARG A 232 7.31 5.38 -7.69
C ARG A 232 7.78 6.83 -7.57
N ALA A 233 7.01 7.67 -6.89
CA ALA A 233 7.36 9.08 -6.67
C ALA A 233 8.64 9.22 -5.84
N PHE A 234 8.84 8.36 -4.84
CA PHE A 234 10.05 8.31 -4.02
C PHE A 234 11.31 8.21 -4.89
N TYR A 235 11.35 7.28 -5.85
CA TYR A 235 12.53 7.07 -6.71
C TYR A 235 12.80 8.27 -7.64
N ARG A 236 11.75 8.92 -8.14
CA ARG A 236 11.90 10.12 -8.98
C ARG A 236 12.47 11.28 -8.18
N ILE A 237 11.91 11.55 -7.01
CA ILE A 237 12.38 12.61 -6.11
C ILE A 237 13.81 12.30 -5.66
N GLN A 238 14.11 11.05 -5.29
CA GLN A 238 15.44 10.63 -4.88
C GLN A 238 16.49 10.83 -5.99
N ALA A 239 16.14 10.54 -7.25
CA ALA A 239 17.03 10.77 -8.39
C ALA A 239 17.32 12.27 -8.59
N THR A 240 16.28 13.11 -8.64
CA THR A 240 16.46 14.57 -8.76
C THR A 240 17.29 15.13 -7.61
N ARG A 241 17.02 14.70 -6.39
CA ARG A 241 17.70 15.16 -5.19
C ARG A 241 19.18 14.77 -5.15
N LEU A 242 19.52 13.60 -5.68
CA LEU A 242 20.91 13.18 -5.84
C LEU A 242 21.61 14.01 -6.93
N MET A 243 20.94 14.28 -8.05
CA MET A 243 21.49 15.13 -9.12
C MET A 243 21.71 16.58 -8.68
N THR A 244 20.87 17.12 -7.79
CA THR A 244 21.00 18.49 -7.27
C THR A 244 21.83 18.59 -5.98
N GLY A 245 22.55 17.52 -5.59
CA GLY A 245 23.43 17.53 -4.41
C GLY A 245 22.72 17.54 -3.05
N ALA A 246 21.40 17.40 -3.02
CA ALA A 246 20.59 17.45 -1.79
C ALA A 246 20.53 16.11 -1.02
N GLY A 247 21.19 15.06 -1.51
CA GLY A 247 21.46 13.82 -0.78
C GLY A 247 20.28 12.82 -0.69
N ASN A 248 20.42 11.81 0.18
CA ASN A 248 19.44 10.74 0.36
C ASN A 248 18.26 11.16 1.26
N ILE A 249 17.03 10.94 0.81
CA ILE A 249 15.78 11.29 1.52
C ILE A 249 15.58 10.47 2.78
N LEU A 250 15.96 9.20 2.76
CA LEU A 250 15.85 8.32 3.93
C LEU A 250 16.84 8.72 5.02
N LYS A 251 18.08 9.08 4.65
CA LYS A 251 19.10 9.52 5.60
C LYS A 251 18.70 10.81 6.30
N ARG A 252 18.19 11.79 5.55
CA ARG A 252 17.70 13.05 6.14
C ARG A 252 16.53 12.81 7.09
N HIS A 253 15.55 12.00 6.70
CA HIS A 253 14.39 11.73 7.54
C HIS A 253 14.77 10.96 8.82
N ALA A 254 15.70 10.00 8.73
CA ALA A 254 16.21 9.29 9.90
C ALA A 254 16.96 10.22 10.87
N ALA A 255 17.81 11.12 10.34
CA ALA A 255 18.53 12.11 11.15
C ALA A 255 17.57 13.14 11.80
N ASP A 256 16.58 13.64 11.06
CA ASP A 256 15.60 14.60 11.58
C ASP A 256 14.72 13.94 12.69
N GLN A 257 14.39 12.66 12.55
CA GLN A 257 13.65 11.90 13.56
C GLN A 257 14.49 11.60 14.80
N ALA A 258 15.76 11.25 14.64
CA ALA A 258 16.69 11.09 15.75
C ALA A 258 16.85 12.39 16.55
N ARG A 259 17.02 13.54 15.87
CA ARG A 259 17.09 14.86 16.52
C ARG A 259 15.82 15.21 17.31
N LYS A 260 14.64 14.91 16.77
CA LYS A 260 13.37 15.13 17.48
C LYS A 260 13.22 14.22 18.70
N ALA A 261 13.66 12.97 18.61
CA ALA A 261 13.61 12.04 19.74
C ALA A 261 14.58 12.45 20.87
N VAL A 262 15.76 12.96 20.54
CA VAL A 262 16.73 13.49 21.52
C VAL A 262 16.20 14.77 22.16
N SER A 263 15.65 15.69 21.36
CA SER A 263 15.03 16.92 21.88
C SER A 263 13.92 16.64 22.90
N MET A 264 13.08 15.63 22.67
CA MET A 264 12.05 15.20 23.62
C MET A 264 12.63 14.60 24.93
N HIS A 265 13.83 14.03 24.87
CA HIS A 265 14.52 13.47 26.04
C HIS A 265 15.29 14.53 26.84
N GLU A 266 15.84 15.55 26.17
CA GLU A 266 16.47 16.72 26.82
C GLU A 266 15.45 17.58 27.59
N VAL A 267 14.19 17.69 27.13
CA VAL A 267 13.14 18.39 27.91
C VAL A 267 12.88 17.72 29.26
N ASN A 268 13.24 16.45 29.43
CA ASN A 268 13.04 15.73 30.69
C ASN A 268 14.22 15.86 31.67
N ASN A 269 15.42 16.26 31.23
CA ASN A 269 16.62 16.30 32.07
C ASN A 269 17.21 17.70 32.34
N GLU A 270 16.83 18.75 31.60
CA GLU A 270 17.38 20.11 31.81
C GLU A 270 16.42 21.14 32.42
N ALA A 271 15.21 20.75 32.83
CA ALA A 271 14.27 21.66 33.51
C ALA A 271 14.48 21.75 35.04
N VAL A 272 15.74 21.80 35.49
CA VAL A 272 16.09 21.93 36.92
C VAL A 272 16.47 23.36 37.32
N GLU A 273 16.61 24.33 36.40
CA GLU A 273 16.99 25.70 36.81
C GLU A 273 15.96 26.77 36.41
N ASN A 274 15.24 27.24 37.43
CA ASN A 274 14.60 28.56 37.55
C ASN A 274 13.54 28.95 36.51
N ASP A 275 12.44 28.21 36.46
CA ASP A 275 11.18 28.76 35.93
C ASP A 275 10.57 29.72 36.98
N PRO A 276 10.35 31.02 36.67
CA PRO A 276 9.87 32.02 37.65
C PRO A 276 8.42 31.82 38.08
N PHE A 277 7.69 30.89 37.47
CA PHE A 277 6.29 30.61 37.78
C PHE A 277 6.11 29.23 38.41
N SER A 278 5.24 29.12 39.41
CA SER A 278 4.85 27.82 39.97
C SER A 278 3.86 27.12 39.06
N LYS A 279 4.23 25.95 38.56
CA LYS A 279 3.36 25.05 37.79
C LYS A 279 2.85 23.96 38.70
N ILE A 280 1.53 23.73 38.68
CA ILE A 280 0.87 22.69 39.45
C ILE A 280 0.12 21.82 38.46
N TYR A 281 0.39 20.52 38.48
CA TYR A 281 -0.21 19.55 37.56
C TYR A 281 -0.20 18.14 38.17
N PHE A 282 -1.03 17.25 37.62
CA PHE A 282 -1.02 15.84 38.01
C PHE A 282 0.25 15.14 37.48
N GLU A 283 0.84 14.25 38.27
CA GLU A 283 2.04 13.51 37.89
C GLU A 283 1.86 12.74 36.57
N GLN A 284 0.66 12.22 36.32
CA GLN A 284 0.29 11.55 35.07
C GLN A 284 -1.01 12.14 34.52
N ALA A 285 -1.14 12.17 33.19
CA ALA A 285 -2.35 12.64 32.52
C ALA A 285 -3.49 11.61 32.55
N ASN A 286 -3.15 10.32 32.60
CA ASN A 286 -4.09 9.20 32.62
C ASN A 286 -3.70 8.23 33.71
N TYR A 287 -4.65 7.84 34.55
CA TYR A 287 -4.48 6.82 35.59
C TYR A 287 -5.33 5.60 35.23
N GLN A 288 -4.73 4.40 35.26
CA GLN A 288 -5.43 3.15 35.04
C GLN A 288 -5.55 2.40 36.36
N CYS A 289 -6.77 2.00 36.70
CA CYS A 289 -7.07 1.23 37.90
C CYS A 289 -8.02 0.08 37.55
N LEU A 290 -7.94 -1.00 38.31
CA LEU A 290 -8.92 -2.10 38.23
C LEU A 290 -10.17 -1.72 39.03
N GLU A 291 -11.34 -2.20 38.62
CA GLU A 291 -12.61 -1.91 39.30
C GLU A 291 -12.62 -2.32 40.79
N ASN A 292 -11.79 -3.28 41.18
CA ASN A 292 -11.65 -3.74 42.56
C ASN A 292 -10.58 -2.99 43.38
N CYS A 293 -10.00 -1.91 42.86
CA CYS A 293 -8.92 -1.16 43.51
C CYS A 293 -9.36 -0.44 44.80
N GLY A 294 -10.66 -0.17 44.95
CA GLY A 294 -11.25 0.50 46.12
C GLY A 294 -10.93 2.00 46.19
N THR A 295 -9.65 2.36 46.28
CA THR A 295 -9.17 3.75 46.31
C THR A 295 -8.00 3.95 45.36
N VAL A 296 -7.99 5.06 44.62
CA VAL A 296 -6.91 5.45 43.71
C VAL A 296 -6.20 6.70 44.26
N ALA A 297 -4.88 6.65 44.34
CA ALA A 297 -4.07 7.79 44.76
C ALA A 297 -3.68 8.64 43.54
N LEU A 298 -4.14 9.90 43.49
CA LEU A 298 -3.78 10.88 42.46
C LEU A 298 -2.74 11.84 43.03
N THR A 299 -1.52 11.81 42.49
CA THR A 299 -0.42 12.68 42.94
C THR A 299 -0.45 14.01 42.19
N ILE A 300 -0.52 15.11 42.93
CA ILE A 300 -0.34 16.46 42.40
C ILE A 300 1.11 16.88 42.66
N VAL A 301 1.79 17.39 41.64
CA VAL A 301 3.17 17.85 41.73
C VAL A 301 3.23 19.35 41.45
N ARG A 302 3.92 20.06 42.33
CA ARG A 302 4.31 21.45 42.12
C ARG A 302 5.76 21.51 41.64
N ARG A 303 6.00 22.13 40.48
CA ARG A 303 7.36 22.42 39.96
C ARG A 303 7.52 23.90 39.64
N GLY A 304 8.70 24.45 39.93
CA GLY A 304 9.04 25.84 39.63
C GLY A 304 8.46 26.87 40.61
N GLY A 305 8.98 28.10 40.52
CA GLY A 305 8.63 29.21 41.39
C GLY A 305 9.12 29.08 42.85
N ASP A 306 8.66 29.98 43.69
CA ASP A 306 9.06 30.09 45.10
C ASP A 306 8.27 29.10 46.00
N LEU A 307 8.96 28.03 46.41
CA LEU A 307 8.42 26.97 47.28
C LEU A 307 8.07 27.43 48.71
N THR A 308 8.44 28.66 49.10
CA THR A 308 8.10 29.18 50.43
C THR A 308 6.65 29.68 50.53
N ASN A 309 6.01 29.96 49.40
CA ASN A 309 4.62 30.39 49.38
C ASN A 309 3.66 29.20 49.44
N THR A 310 2.68 29.26 50.35
CA THR A 310 1.57 28.30 50.42
C THR A 310 0.61 28.53 49.24
N VAL A 311 0.25 27.47 48.51
CA VAL A 311 -0.69 27.55 47.39
C VAL A 311 -1.86 26.64 47.68
N PHE A 312 -3.08 27.16 47.54
CA PHE A 312 -4.31 26.40 47.70
C PHE A 312 -4.82 25.99 46.32
N VAL A 313 -5.08 24.70 46.12
CA VAL A 313 -5.53 24.14 44.84
C VAL A 313 -6.85 23.42 45.08
N ASP A 314 -7.93 24.00 44.55
CA ASP A 314 -9.24 23.37 44.57
C ASP A 314 -9.31 22.28 43.50
N PHE A 315 -9.79 21.10 43.88
CA PHE A 315 -10.05 20.00 42.98
C PHE A 315 -11.49 19.52 43.13
N ARG A 316 -12.04 19.04 42.02
CA ARG A 316 -13.34 18.36 41.98
C ARG A 316 -13.29 17.26 40.94
N THR A 317 -13.99 16.17 41.20
CA THR A 317 -14.27 15.14 40.19
C THR A 317 -15.42 15.58 39.28
N GLU A 318 -15.40 15.21 38.00
CA GLU A 318 -16.45 15.54 37.03
C GLU A 318 -16.86 14.29 36.25
N ASP A 319 -18.16 14.15 36.00
CA ASP A 319 -18.73 13.01 35.29
C ASP A 319 -18.32 13.04 33.81
N GLY A 320 -17.97 11.86 33.29
CA GLY A 320 -17.62 11.67 31.89
C GLY A 320 -18.27 10.40 31.37
N THR A 321 -17.46 9.41 31.01
CA THR A 321 -17.95 8.06 30.71
C THR A 321 -18.31 7.26 31.97
N ALA A 322 -17.76 7.65 33.12
CA ALA A 322 -18.08 7.12 34.44
C ALA A 322 -18.91 8.15 35.20
N ASN A 323 -19.93 7.70 35.94
CA ASN A 323 -20.84 8.58 36.69
C ASN A 323 -20.62 8.47 38.21
N ALA A 324 -20.71 9.62 38.88
CA ALA A 324 -20.69 9.70 40.33
C ALA A 324 -21.87 8.93 40.95
N GLY A 325 -21.59 8.11 41.95
CA GLY A 325 -22.55 7.28 42.68
C GLY A 325 -22.80 5.90 42.07
N SER A 326 -22.47 5.66 40.80
CA SER A 326 -22.41 4.31 40.22
C SER A 326 -20.99 3.77 40.12
N ASP A 327 -20.08 4.56 39.54
CA ASP A 327 -18.75 4.09 39.15
C ASP A 327 -17.65 4.64 40.07
N TYR A 328 -17.87 5.82 40.66
CA TYR A 328 -16.96 6.43 41.62
C TYR A 328 -17.71 7.33 42.62
N GLU A 329 -17.09 7.65 43.76
CA GLU A 329 -17.65 8.60 44.72
C GLU A 329 -17.18 10.02 44.40
N PHE A 330 -18.13 10.95 44.25
CA PHE A 330 -17.83 12.37 43.99
C PHE A 330 -16.98 12.94 45.13
N THR A 331 -15.85 13.55 44.77
CA THR A 331 -14.93 14.16 45.73
C THR A 331 -14.56 15.57 45.28
N GLU A 332 -14.71 16.53 46.19
CA GLU A 332 -14.22 17.90 46.03
C GLU A 332 -13.48 18.36 47.28
N GLY A 333 -12.52 19.25 47.13
CA GLY A 333 -11.76 19.78 48.25
C GLY A 333 -10.62 20.70 47.81
N THR A 334 -9.84 21.14 48.79
CA THR A 334 -8.67 22.01 48.57
C THR A 334 -7.42 21.29 49.08
N VAL A 335 -6.40 21.15 48.23
CA VAL A 335 -5.07 20.68 48.61
C VAL A 335 -4.17 21.90 48.88
N VAL A 336 -3.32 21.79 49.91
CA VAL A 336 -2.40 22.84 50.39
C VAL A 336 -0.95 22.43 50.21
#